data_AF-A0A7S3YNA3-F1
#
_entry.id   AF-A0A7S3YNA3-F1
#
_cell.length_a   1.000
_cell.length_b   1.000
_cell.length_c   1.000
_cell.angle_alpha   90.00
_cell.angle_beta   90.00
_cell.angle_gamma   90.00
#
_symmetry.space_group_name_H-M   'P 1'
#
loop_
_entity.id
_entity.type
_entity.pdbx_description
1 polymer ?
#
loop_
_entity_poly.entity_id
_entity_poly.type
_entity_poly.pdbx_seq_one_letter_code
_entity_poly.pdbx_strand_id
1 'polypeptide(L)'
;RSSRHADARQSARVPPCFPSVEPPKKKPRVDDPSSREEGERYPDLGGIGKRVSTSSAEAQMWFDRGFVWLFGYNFEEAIKCFNRSLKHDSQLAMAYWGLGYARG
;
A
#
# COMPACT_ATOMS: atom_id res chain seq x y z
N ARG A 1 -7.00 15.88 44.68
CA ARG A 1 -5.71 15.23 44.99
C ARG A 1 -5.87 13.74 44.64
N SER A 2 -5.75 13.39 43.36
CA SER A 2 -4.55 12.82 42.71
C SER A 2 -4.32 11.35 43.07
N SER A 3 -4.47 10.44 42.08
CA SER A 3 -3.65 9.24 41.82
C SER A 3 -4.37 8.35 40.78
N ARG A 4 -4.17 8.48 39.47
CA ARG A 4 -3.17 7.80 38.61
C ARG A 4 -2.98 6.31 38.90
N HIS A 5 -3.36 5.47 37.92
CA HIS A 5 -2.72 4.23 37.44
C HIS A 5 -3.57 3.72 36.27
N ALA A 6 -3.09 3.14 35.17
CA ALA A 6 -1.87 3.25 34.40
C ALA A 6 -2.23 2.66 33.02
N ASP A 7 -1.69 3.25 31.97
CA ASP A 7 -1.90 2.94 30.56
C ASP A 7 -1.43 1.51 30.22
N ALA A 8 -2.36 0.63 29.83
CA ALA A 8 -2.07 -0.71 29.31
C ALA A 8 -2.35 -0.73 27.79
N ARG A 9 -1.48 -0.05 27.03
CA ARG A 9 -1.36 -0.24 25.58
C ARG A 9 -0.96 -1.69 25.28
N GLN A 10 -1.96 -2.50 24.97
CA GLN A 10 -1.79 -3.84 24.44
C GLN A 10 -0.94 -3.75 23.16
N SER A 11 0.29 -4.26 23.26
CA SER A 11 1.24 -4.37 22.15
C SER A 11 0.60 -5.22 21.04
N ALA A 12 0.14 -4.55 19.98
CA ALA A 12 -0.30 -5.19 18.75
C ALA A 12 0.93 -5.82 18.08
N ARG A 13 1.17 -7.11 18.35
CA ARG A 13 2.09 -7.93 17.55
C ARG A 13 1.49 -8.07 16.16
N VAL A 14 1.92 -7.20 15.25
CA VAL A 14 1.70 -7.35 13.81
C VAL A 14 2.51 -8.58 13.36
N PRO A 15 1.92 -9.60 12.71
CA PRO A 15 2.67 -10.76 12.22
C PRO A 15 3.74 -10.33 11.20
N PRO A 16 4.90 -11.01 11.14
CA PRO A 16 5.96 -10.66 10.22
C PRO A 16 5.72 -11.25 8.82
N CYS A 17 6.35 -10.61 7.84
CA CYS A 17 6.58 -11.08 6.47
C CYS A 17 5.39 -11.05 5.50
N PHE A 18 5.17 -9.88 4.92
CA PHE A 18 5.14 -9.83 3.45
C PHE A 18 6.60 -9.71 2.97
N PRO A 19 7.01 -10.39 1.88
CA PRO A 19 8.35 -10.22 1.35
C PRO A 19 8.57 -8.73 1.04
N SER A 20 9.72 -8.22 1.46
CA SER A 20 10.19 -6.89 1.12
C SER A 20 10.27 -6.83 -0.41
N VAL A 21 9.27 -6.24 -1.06
CA VAL A 21 9.29 -6.04 -2.51
C VAL A 21 10.32 -4.95 -2.76
N GLU A 22 11.53 -5.35 -3.13
CA GLU A 22 12.57 -4.41 -3.52
C GLU A 22 12.07 -3.54 -4.68
N PRO A 23 12.35 -2.23 -4.68
CA PRO A 23 11.94 -1.35 -5.77
C PRO A 23 12.61 -1.79 -7.07
N PRO A 24 11.88 -1.89 -8.19
CA PRO A 24 12.46 -2.34 -9.45
C PRO A 24 13.53 -1.35 -9.90
N LYS A 25 14.77 -1.84 -10.06
CA LYS A 25 15.86 -1.10 -10.68
C LYS A 25 15.44 -0.74 -12.11
N LYS A 26 15.30 0.57 -12.40
CA LYS A 26 14.98 1.07 -13.74
C LYS A 26 16.05 0.57 -14.74
N LYS A 27 15.62 -0.14 -15.77
CA LYS A 27 16.47 -0.57 -16.88
C LYS A 27 16.60 0.58 -17.89
N PRO A 28 17.75 0.80 -18.55
CA PRO A 28 17.89 1.84 -19.56
C PRO A 28 17.08 1.46 -20.80
N ARG A 29 16.45 2.46 -21.41
CA ARG A 29 15.67 2.33 -22.64
C ARG A 29 16.65 2.24 -23.82
N VAL A 30 16.60 1.14 -24.57
CA VAL A 30 17.29 0.99 -25.86
C VAL A 30 16.23 1.02 -26.95
N ASP A 31 16.39 1.97 -27.88
CA ASP A 31 15.54 2.18 -29.05
C ASP A 31 15.91 1.16 -30.13
N ASP A 32 14.97 0.29 -30.52
CA ASP A 32 15.12 -0.59 -31.69
C ASP A 32 13.76 -0.78 -32.41
N PRO A 33 13.60 -0.34 -33.68
CA PRO A 33 12.32 -0.36 -34.36
C PRO A 33 12.29 -1.42 -35.48
N SER A 34 11.93 -2.67 -35.20
CA SER A 34 11.52 -3.59 -36.26
C SER A 34 10.70 -4.78 -35.78
N SER A 35 9.55 -4.95 -36.44
CA SER A 35 8.84 -6.22 -36.75
C SER A 35 8.20 -7.03 -35.60
N ARG A 36 6.96 -6.64 -35.30
CA ARG A 36 5.71 -7.42 -35.14
C ARG A 36 5.81 -8.96 -34.98
N GLU A 37 5.44 -9.43 -33.80
CA GLU A 37 4.78 -10.72 -33.52
C GLU A 37 3.59 -10.43 -32.58
N GLU A 38 2.37 -10.69 -33.06
CA GLU A 38 1.13 -10.71 -32.26
C GLU A 38 1.03 -12.08 -31.58
N GLY A 39 1.57 -12.18 -30.37
CA GLY A 39 1.06 -13.07 -29.35
C GLY A 39 0.55 -12.17 -28.25
N GLU A 40 -0.74 -12.23 -27.94
CA GLU A 40 -1.46 -11.38 -26.99
C GLU A 40 -0.59 -11.01 -25.78
N ARG A 41 0.14 -9.90 -25.92
CA ARG A 41 1.12 -9.48 -24.94
C ARG A 41 0.29 -8.82 -23.88
N TYR A 42 -0.27 -9.61 -22.97
CA TYR A 42 -0.79 -9.09 -21.73
C TYR A 42 0.29 -8.14 -21.21
N PRO A 43 0.00 -6.82 -21.17
CA PRO A 43 1.01 -5.86 -20.79
C PRO A 43 1.49 -6.27 -19.41
N ASP A 44 2.79 -6.16 -19.17
CA ASP A 44 3.35 -6.28 -17.83
C ASP A 44 2.51 -5.40 -16.91
N LEU A 45 1.65 -6.02 -16.10
CA LEU A 45 0.76 -5.29 -15.20
C LEU A 45 1.57 -4.60 -14.10
N GLY A 46 2.88 -4.87 -14.01
CA GLY A 46 3.76 -4.44 -12.95
C GLY A 46 3.30 -4.97 -11.61
N GLY A 47 4.12 -4.83 -10.56
CA GLY A 47 3.62 -5.06 -9.20
C GLY A 47 2.36 -4.23 -8.97
N ILE A 48 1.32 -4.84 -8.36
CA ILE A 48 0.08 -4.15 -7.99
C ILE A 48 0.39 -3.21 -6.81
N GLY A 49 1.07 -2.11 -7.12
CA GLY A 49 1.56 -1.11 -6.19
C GLY A 49 1.96 0.10 -7.00
N LYS A 50 1.00 0.99 -7.26
CA LYS A 50 1.33 2.30 -7.84
C LYS A 50 1.87 3.18 -6.71
N ARG A 51 3.05 3.78 -6.93
CA ARG A 51 3.53 4.84 -6.03
C ARG A 51 2.46 5.92 -5.95
N VAL A 52 1.98 6.18 -4.74
CA VAL A 52 1.07 7.27 -4.47
C VAL A 52 1.87 8.51 -4.09
N SER A 53 1.23 9.67 -4.05
CA SER A 53 1.88 10.99 -3.87
C SER A 53 2.49 11.23 -2.48
N THR A 54 2.72 10.18 -1.69
CA THR A 54 3.28 10.28 -0.34
C THR A 54 4.81 10.38 -0.36
N SER A 55 5.36 11.14 0.58
CA SER A 55 6.80 11.20 0.85
C SER A 55 7.24 10.21 1.94
N SER A 56 6.31 9.62 2.71
CA SER A 56 6.63 8.64 3.75
C SER A 56 6.63 7.23 3.17
N ALA A 57 7.76 6.53 3.33
CA ALA A 57 7.87 5.12 2.95
C ALA A 57 6.90 4.24 3.76
N GLU A 58 6.68 4.58 5.02
CA GLU A 58 5.73 3.89 5.90
C GLU A 58 4.29 4.10 5.45
N ALA A 59 3.93 5.31 5.03
CA ALA A 59 2.60 5.59 4.45
C ALA A 59 2.37 4.75 3.19
N GLN A 60 3.32 4.74 2.25
CA GLN A 60 3.23 3.91 1.03
C GLN A 60 3.05 2.43 1.40
N MET A 61 3.86 1.92 2.33
CA MET A 61 3.79 0.53 2.78
C MET A 61 2.41 0.16 3.35
N TRP A 62 1.83 1.02 4.20
CA TRP A 62 0.51 0.77 4.76
C TRP A 62 -0.61 0.92 3.73
N PHE A 63 -0.46 1.85 2.78
CA PHE A 63 -1.38 1.99 1.65
C PHE A 63 -1.37 0.73 0.78
N ASP A 64 -0.21 0.23 0.38
CA ASP A 64 -0.07 -0.97 -0.45
C ASP A 64 -0.70 -2.20 0.23
N ARG A 65 -0.50 -2.35 1.55
CA ARG A 65 -1.18 -3.40 2.33
C ARG A 65 -2.70 -3.25 2.32
N GLY A 66 -3.20 -2.03 2.53
CA GLY A 66 -4.63 -1.75 2.49
C GLY A 66 -5.24 -2.07 1.12
N PHE A 67 -4.50 -1.77 0.06
CA PHE A 67 -4.88 -2.07 -1.32
C PHE A 67 -5.00 -3.59 -1.54
N VAL A 68 -4.04 -4.39 -1.09
CA VAL A 68 -4.13 -5.86 -1.18
C VAL A 68 -5.37 -6.41 -0.47
N TRP A 69 -5.66 -5.93 0.76
CA TRP A 69 -6.85 -6.35 1.49
C TRP A 69 -8.16 -5.91 0.81
N LEU A 70 -8.17 -4.70 0.24
CA LEU A 70 -9.30 -4.16 -0.50
C LEU A 70 -9.64 -5.03 -1.71
N PHE A 71 -8.63 -5.41 -2.50
CA PHE A 71 -8.79 -6.31 -3.66
C PHE A 71 -9.07 -7.76 -3.26
N GLY A 72 -8.71 -8.16 -2.04
CA GLY A 72 -9.09 -9.43 -1.43
C GLY A 72 -10.47 -9.43 -0.74
N TYR A 73 -11.26 -8.36 -0.90
CA TYR A 73 -12.59 -8.18 -0.30
C TYR A 73 -12.61 -8.25 1.25
N ASN A 74 -11.47 -8.01 1.90
CA ASN A 74 -11.39 -7.83 3.34
C ASN A 74 -11.38 -6.34 3.68
N PHE A 75 -12.58 -5.76 3.74
CA PHE A 75 -12.73 -4.32 3.95
C PHE A 75 -12.33 -3.85 5.34
N GLU A 76 -12.50 -4.68 6.38
CA GLU A 76 -12.13 -4.31 7.74
C GLU A 76 -10.61 -4.13 7.89
N GLU A 77 -9.82 -5.07 7.37
CA GLU A 77 -8.36 -4.95 7.37
C GLU A 77 -7.86 -3.87 6.42
N ALA A 78 -8.54 -3.65 5.30
CA ALA A 78 -8.25 -2.53 4.40
C ALA A 78 -8.40 -1.18 5.13
N ILE A 79 -9.52 -0.97 5.84
CA ILE A 79 -9.79 0.24 6.63
C ILE A 79 -8.70 0.45 7.69
N LYS A 80 -8.30 -0.61 8.42
CA LYS A 80 -7.23 -0.53 9.43
C LYS A 80 -5.91 -0.10 8.79
N CYS A 81 -5.57 -0.64 7.63
CA CYS A 81 -4.36 -0.29 6.89
C CYS A 81 -4.37 1.15 6.37
N PHE A 82 -5.47 1.61 5.75
CA PHE A 82 -5.57 2.99 5.28
C PHE A 82 -5.52 4.01 6.42
N ASN A 83 -6.15 3.72 7.57
CA ASN A 83 -6.00 4.58 8.75
C ASN A 83 -4.55 4.63 9.26
N ARG A 84 -3.79 3.53 9.20
CA ARG A 84 -2.35 3.55 9.54
C ARG A 84 -1.55 4.36 8.54
N SER A 85 -1.88 4.26 7.25
CA SER A 85 -1.27 5.10 6.21
C SER A 85 -1.44 6.59 6.52
N LEU A 86 -2.65 7.00 6.93
CA LEU A 86 -2.96 8.39 7.29
C LEU A 86 -2.28 8.87 8.58
N LYS A 87 -1.84 7.96 9.46
CA LYS A 87 -1.03 8.33 10.63
C LYS A 87 0.39 8.74 10.24
N HIS A 88 0.91 8.22 9.13
CA HIS A 88 2.24 8.54 8.60
C HIS A 88 2.20 9.69 7.60
N ASP A 89 1.14 9.78 6.81
CA ASP A 89 0.89 10.90 5.90
C ASP A 89 -0.60 11.26 5.93
N SER A 90 -0.93 12.29 6.70
CA SER A 90 -2.31 12.76 6.85
C SER A 90 -2.86 13.45 5.60
N GLN A 91 -2.02 13.79 4.63
CA GLN A 91 -2.43 14.41 3.36
C GLN A 91 -2.54 13.41 2.22
N LEU A 92 -2.37 12.11 2.49
CA LEU A 92 -2.45 11.08 1.47
C LEU A 92 -3.88 10.88 0.96
N ALA A 93 -4.24 11.61 -0.11
CA ALA A 93 -5.56 11.57 -0.75
C ALA A 93 -6.01 10.14 -1.11
N MET A 94 -5.09 9.30 -1.58
CA MET A 94 -5.41 7.92 -1.96
C MET A 94 -5.85 7.04 -0.78
N ALA A 95 -5.35 7.29 0.43
CA ALA A 95 -5.80 6.56 1.62
C ALA A 95 -7.24 6.95 2.01
N TYR A 96 -7.63 8.21 1.80
CA TYR A 96 -9.03 8.63 1.98
C TYR A 96 -9.96 7.99 0.95
N TRP A 97 -9.55 7.93 -0.32
CA TRP A 97 -10.29 7.19 -1.34
C TRP A 97 -10.48 5.72 -0.94
N GLY A 98 -9.40 5.05 -0.48
CA GLY A 98 -9.46 3.66 -0.02
C GLY A 98 -10.40 3.45 1.16
N LEU A 99 -10.44 4.39 2.12
CA LEU A 99 -11.40 4.36 3.23
C LEU A 99 -12.85 4.49 2.77
N GLY A 100 -13.14 5.36 1.80
CA GLY A 100 -14.47 5.51 1.23
C GLY A 100 -14.90 4.23 0.53
N TYR A 101 -14.05 3.72 -0.36
CA TYR A 101 -14.32 2.50 -1.12
C TYR A 101 -14.58 1.28 -0.22
N ALA A 102 -13.78 1.11 0.82
CA ALA A 102 -13.93 -0.02 1.75
C ALA A 102 -15.18 0.08 2.64
N ARG A 103 -15.77 1.27 2.81
CA ARG A 103 -16.94 1.46 3.69
C ARG A 103 -18.27 1.31 2.96
N GLY A 104 -18.31 1.48 1.64
CA GLY A 104 -19.53 1.50 0.84
C GLY A 104 -20.11 2.89 0.72
#